data_AF-A0A2U0SFX9-F1
#
_entry.id   AF-A0A2U0SFX9-F1
#
_cell.length_a   1.000
_cell.length_b   1.000
_cell.length_c   1.000
_cell.angle_alpha   90.00
_cell.angle_beta   90.00
_cell.angle_gamma   90.00
#
_symmetry.space_group_name_H-M   'P 1'
#
loop_
_entity.id
_entity.type
_entity.pdbx_description
1 polymer ?
#
loop_
_entity_poly.entity_id
_entity_poly.type
_entity_poly.pdbx_seq_one_letter_code
_entity_poly.pdbx_strand_id
1 'polypeptide(L)'
;MKTPYDTALRMQQRDVDAAKVAIAAAAERVAALEQEAGALAERAREERVLAHALPFDSDLWLARAKHQQARVAAEAEAARGRLAQLREQAQEAFGRLRAIETAAQRYRDEQARALEAAEQAAIDDIAAARFLHDRKRMMVKAG
;
A
#
# COMPACT_ATOMS: atom_id res chain seq x y z
N MET A 1 -16.33 -9.76 16.27
CA MET A 1 -17.29 -8.65 16.16
C MET A 1 -17.14 -8.05 14.77
N LYS A 2 -18.23 -7.93 13.99
CA LYS A 2 -18.21 -7.34 12.63
C LYS A 2 -18.30 -5.83 12.78
N THR A 3 -17.34 -5.06 12.26
CA THR A 3 -17.39 -3.58 12.33
C THR A 3 -18.02 -3.01 11.05
N PRO A 4 -18.63 -1.81 11.10
CA PRO A 4 -19.10 -1.11 9.89
C PRO A 4 -17.99 -0.88 8.84
N TYR A 5 -16.73 -0.91 9.27
CA TYR A 5 -15.55 -0.67 8.44
C TYR A 5 -15.03 -1.93 7.73
N ASP A 6 -15.52 -3.14 8.06
CA ASP A 6 -14.95 -4.40 7.56
C ASP A 6 -15.03 -4.55 6.03
N THR A 7 -16.07 -3.99 5.40
CA THR A 7 -16.20 -4.01 3.94
C THR A 7 -15.24 -3.02 3.29
N ALA A 8 -15.10 -1.82 3.86
CA ALA A 8 -14.19 -0.80 3.36
C ALA A 8 -12.72 -1.22 3.53
N LEU A 9 -12.38 -1.84 4.66
CA LEU A 9 -11.05 -2.42 4.91
C LEU A 9 -10.70 -3.48 3.86
N ARG A 10 -11.60 -4.46 3.63
CA ARG A 10 -11.36 -5.50 2.62
C ARG A 10 -11.19 -4.94 1.21
N MET A 11 -11.95 -3.89 0.87
CA MET A 11 -11.80 -3.21 -0.42
C MET A 11 -10.43 -2.54 -0.54
N GLN A 12 -10.04 -1.72 0.45
CA GLN A 12 -8.75 -1.04 0.42
C GLN A 12 -7.55 -2.01 0.49
N GLN A 13 -7.69 -3.15 1.17
CA GLN A 13 -6.65 -4.18 1.17
C GLN A 13 -6.43 -4.76 -0.22
N ARG A 14 -7.50 -5.01 -0.97
CA ARG A 14 -7.41 -5.45 -2.37
C ARG A 14 -6.76 -4.41 -3.27
N ASP A 15 -7.10 -3.13 -3.08
CA ASP A 15 -6.50 -2.04 -3.84
C ASP A 15 -4.98 -1.95 -3.60
N VAL A 16 -4.57 -2.08 -2.32
CA VAL A 16 -3.16 -2.13 -1.92
C VAL A 16 -2.44 -3.34 -2.51
N ASP A 17 -3.06 -4.52 -2.47
CA ASP A 17 -2.44 -5.73 -3.01
C ASP A 17 -2.31 -5.68 -4.54
N ALA A 18 -3.31 -5.13 -5.24
CA ALA A 18 -3.22 -4.86 -6.67
C ALA A 18 -2.08 -3.88 -6.99
N ALA A 19 -1.93 -2.81 -6.20
CA ALA A 19 -0.84 -1.86 -6.37
C ALA A 19 0.54 -2.49 -6.19
N LYS A 20 0.73 -3.38 -5.20
CA LYS A 20 1.98 -4.13 -5.01
C LYS A 20 2.34 -4.98 -6.22
N VAL A 21 1.36 -5.71 -6.77
CA VAL A 21 1.56 -6.55 -7.96
C VAL A 21 1.93 -5.69 -9.17
N ALA A 22 1.23 -4.57 -9.39
CA ALA A 22 1.52 -3.66 -10.48
C ALA A 22 2.93 -3.05 -10.37
N ILE A 23 3.34 -2.64 -9.16
CA ILE A 23 4.69 -2.12 -8.90
C ILE A 23 5.75 -3.18 -9.18
N ALA A 24 5.55 -4.42 -8.74
CA ALA A 24 6.49 -5.51 -8.99
C ALA A 24 6.69 -5.75 -10.49
N ALA A 25 5.60 -5.88 -11.24
CA ALA A 25 5.65 -6.06 -12.70
C ALA A 25 6.32 -4.87 -13.41
N ALA A 26 6.04 -3.64 -12.98
CA ALA A 26 6.66 -2.44 -13.55
C ALA A 26 8.16 -2.36 -13.23
N ALA A 27 8.58 -2.74 -12.02
CA ALA A 27 9.98 -2.79 -11.63
C ALA A 27 10.75 -3.84 -12.43
N GLU A 28 10.17 -5.04 -12.63
CA GLU A 28 10.74 -6.07 -13.49
C GLU A 28 10.90 -5.58 -14.94
N ARG A 29 9.91 -4.85 -15.47
CA ARG A 29 10.00 -4.27 -16.82
C ARG A 29 11.13 -3.25 -16.93
N VAL A 30 11.33 -2.39 -15.93
CA VAL A 30 12.45 -1.44 -15.89
C VAL A 30 13.77 -2.20 -15.88
N ALA A 31 13.92 -3.20 -15.01
CA ALA A 31 15.14 -4.00 -14.91
C ALA A 31 15.47 -4.72 -16.24
N ALA A 32 14.46 -5.28 -16.91
CA ALA A 32 14.65 -5.94 -18.20
C ALA A 32 15.12 -4.96 -19.29
N LEU A 33 14.57 -3.75 -19.34
CA LEU A 33 14.98 -2.72 -20.30
C LEU A 33 16.39 -2.18 -20.01
N GLU A 34 16.76 -2.07 -18.73
CA GLU A 34 18.12 -1.68 -18.34
C GLU A 34 19.15 -2.74 -18.72
N GLN A 35 18.81 -4.03 -18.55
CA GLN A 35 19.64 -5.14 -19.01
C GLN A 35 19.78 -5.15 -20.53
N GLU A 36 18.68 -4.94 -21.28
CA GLU A 36 18.72 -4.83 -22.74
C GLU A 36 19.59 -3.66 -23.20
N ALA A 37 19.44 -2.49 -22.56
CA ALA A 37 20.27 -1.32 -22.85
C ALA A 37 21.76 -1.61 -22.62
N GLY A 38 22.11 -2.27 -21.52
CA GLY A 38 23.48 -2.70 -21.23
C GLY A 38 24.02 -3.67 -22.28
N ALA A 39 23.24 -4.68 -22.65
CA ALA A 39 23.63 -5.65 -23.69
C ALA A 39 23.84 -4.98 -25.07
N LEU A 40 23.00 -4.01 -25.44
CA LEU A 40 23.17 -3.25 -26.68
C LEU A 40 24.39 -2.33 -26.64
N ALA A 41 24.73 -1.77 -25.48
CA ALA A 41 25.93 -0.96 -25.31
C ALA A 41 27.21 -1.79 -25.48
N GLU A 42 27.26 -2.98 -24.86
CA GLU A 42 28.40 -3.90 -24.99
C GLU A 42 28.55 -4.42 -26.42
N ARG A 43 27.47 -4.88 -27.07
CA ARG A 43 27.51 -5.30 -28.49
C ARG A 43 28.01 -4.18 -29.39
N ALA A 44 27.49 -2.95 -29.22
CA ALA A 44 27.94 -1.81 -30.01
C ALA A 44 29.41 -1.43 -29.76
N ARG A 45 29.98 -1.81 -28.61
CA ARG A 45 31.41 -1.62 -28.30
C ARG A 45 32.25 -2.69 -28.98
N GLU A 46 31.87 -3.95 -28.89
CA GLU A 46 32.53 -5.08 -29.56
C GLU A 46 32.56 -4.90 -31.08
N GLU A 47 31.41 -4.56 -31.67
CA GLU A 47 31.28 -4.37 -33.12
C GLU A 47 32.08 -3.15 -33.61
N ARG A 48 32.24 -2.10 -32.80
CA ARG A 48 33.14 -0.97 -33.12
C ARG A 48 34.61 -1.37 -33.18
N VAL A 49 35.06 -2.25 -32.28
CA VAL A 49 36.43 -2.78 -32.29
C VAL A 49 36.67 -3.60 -33.55
N LEU A 50 35.71 -4.44 -33.94
CA LEU A 50 35.78 -5.26 -35.16
C LEU A 50 35.72 -4.41 -36.44
N ALA A 51 34.89 -3.36 -36.46
CA ALA A 51 34.76 -2.47 -37.62
C ALA A 51 36.06 -1.71 -37.93
N HIS A 52 36.86 -1.36 -36.92
CA HIS A 52 38.19 -0.76 -37.13
C HIS A 52 39.20 -1.71 -37.81
N ALA A 53 38.92 -3.01 -37.86
CA ALA A 53 39.77 -4.01 -38.48
C ALA A 53 39.39 -4.33 -39.94
N LEU A 54 38.30 -3.76 -40.47
CA LEU A 54 37.72 -4.15 -41.77
C LEU A 54 37.55 -2.93 -42.70
N PRO A 55 37.83 -3.07 -44.02
CA PRO A 55 37.93 -1.93 -44.95
C PRO A 55 36.60 -1.56 -45.63
N PHE A 56 35.47 -1.61 -44.92
CA PHE A 56 34.15 -1.30 -45.50
C PHE A 56 33.31 -0.33 -44.65
N ASP A 57 32.47 0.47 -45.33
CA ASP A 57 31.62 1.49 -44.72
C ASP A 57 30.56 0.88 -43.79
N SER A 58 30.61 1.27 -42.51
CA SER A 58 29.75 0.75 -41.43
C SER A 58 28.63 1.70 -40.99
N ASP A 59 28.41 2.79 -41.74
CA ASP A 59 27.54 3.90 -41.33
C ASP A 59 26.06 3.52 -41.16
N LEU A 60 25.52 2.67 -42.05
CA LEU A 60 24.13 2.20 -41.95
C LEU A 60 23.90 1.32 -40.72
N TRP A 61 24.87 0.45 -40.41
CA TRP A 61 24.81 -0.37 -39.20
C TRP A 61 24.88 0.52 -37.95
N LEU A 62 25.80 1.48 -37.91
CA LEU A 62 25.96 2.39 -36.78
C LEU A 62 24.71 3.24 -36.55
N ALA A 63 24.08 3.73 -37.63
CA ALA A 63 22.81 4.45 -37.56
C ALA A 63 21.69 3.58 -36.96
N ARG A 64 21.59 2.32 -37.39
CA ARG A 64 20.63 1.36 -36.83
C ARG A 64 20.87 1.06 -35.36
N ALA A 65 22.13 0.84 -34.97
CA ALA A 65 22.51 0.57 -33.58
C ALA A 65 22.16 1.76 -32.67
N LYS A 66 22.47 3.00 -33.09
CA LYS A 66 22.10 4.23 -32.38
C LYS A 66 20.59 4.37 -32.24
N HIS A 67 19.84 4.10 -33.31
CA HIS A 67 18.38 4.17 -33.27
C HIS A 67 17.79 3.14 -32.29
N GLN A 68 18.31 1.91 -32.28
CA GLN A 68 17.88 0.88 -31.35
C GLN A 68 18.17 1.25 -29.90
N GLN A 69 19.37 1.77 -29.61
CA GLN A 69 19.73 2.27 -28.28
C GLN A 69 18.81 3.42 -27.83
N ALA A 70 18.55 4.39 -28.71
CA ALA A 70 17.64 5.49 -28.41
C ALA A 70 16.21 5.01 -28.12
N ARG A 71 15.73 4.01 -28.87
CA ARG A 71 14.41 3.41 -28.64
C ARG A 71 14.33 2.73 -27.27
N VAL A 72 15.29 1.88 -26.92
CA VAL A 72 15.31 1.18 -25.63
C VAL A 72 15.45 2.18 -24.48
N ALA A 73 16.26 3.23 -24.64
CA ALA A 73 16.37 4.29 -23.65
C ALA A 73 15.03 5.02 -23.43
N ALA A 74 14.33 5.38 -24.51
CA ALA A 74 13.01 6.01 -24.41
C ALA A 74 11.97 5.09 -23.74
N GLU A 75 12.00 3.79 -24.05
CA GLU A 75 11.14 2.81 -23.39
C GLU A 75 11.47 2.66 -21.89
N ALA A 76 12.75 2.67 -21.52
CA ALA A 76 13.20 2.60 -20.13
C ALA A 76 12.73 3.83 -19.34
N GLU A 77 12.87 5.03 -19.90
CA GLU A 77 12.36 6.26 -19.29
C GLU A 77 10.84 6.23 -19.10
N ALA A 78 10.10 5.81 -20.13
CA ALA A 78 8.65 5.66 -20.01
C ALA A 78 8.26 4.62 -18.94
N ALA A 79 8.99 3.51 -18.84
CA ALA A 79 8.76 2.49 -17.81
C ALA A 79 9.08 3.02 -16.39
N ARG A 80 10.16 3.78 -16.22
CA ARG A 80 10.50 4.45 -14.94
C ARG A 80 9.42 5.46 -14.54
N GLY A 81 8.92 6.24 -15.50
CA GLY A 81 7.80 7.17 -15.27
C GLY A 81 6.54 6.45 -14.79
N ARG A 82 6.17 5.34 -15.42
CA ARG A 82 5.04 4.51 -14.98
C ARG A 82 5.25 3.93 -13.58
N LEU A 83 6.47 3.43 -13.29
CA LEU A 83 6.80 2.91 -11.95
C LEU A 83 6.69 4.00 -10.88
N ALA A 84 7.12 5.23 -11.18
CA ALA A 84 6.98 6.36 -10.27
C ALA A 84 5.50 6.68 -9.99
N GLN A 85 4.67 6.74 -11.03
CA GLN A 85 3.22 6.94 -10.90
C GLN A 85 2.54 5.84 -10.07
N LEU A 86 2.90 4.58 -10.29
CA LEU A 86 2.36 3.45 -9.52
C LEU A 86 2.76 3.54 -8.04
N ARG A 87 3.98 3.99 -7.74
CA ARG A 87 4.44 4.19 -6.36
C ARG A 87 3.68 5.31 -5.65
N GLU A 88 3.41 6.40 -6.35
CA GLU A 88 2.58 7.50 -5.84
C GLU A 88 1.14 7.02 -5.55
N GLN A 89 0.52 6.32 -6.51
CA GLN A 89 -0.82 5.72 -6.33
C GLN A 89 -0.86 4.74 -5.16
N ALA A 90 0.19 3.92 -5.00
CA ALA A 90 0.29 3.01 -3.87
C ALA A 90 0.40 3.76 -2.54
N GLN A 91 1.20 4.83 -2.47
CA GLN A 91 1.31 5.66 -1.27
C GLN A 91 -0.04 6.22 -0.85
N GLU A 92 -0.84 6.71 -1.80
CA GLU A 92 -2.21 7.16 -1.52
C GLU A 92 -3.11 6.01 -1.02
N ALA A 93 -3.05 4.84 -1.65
CA ALA A 93 -3.84 3.67 -1.25
C ALA A 93 -3.49 3.20 0.16
N PHE A 94 -2.20 3.14 0.51
CA PHE A 94 -1.75 2.86 1.87
C PHE A 94 -2.23 3.91 2.87
N GLY A 95 -2.18 5.19 2.50
CA GLY A 95 -2.71 6.28 3.32
C GLY A 95 -4.21 6.11 3.62
N ARG A 96 -5.00 5.79 2.60
CA ARG A 96 -6.45 5.50 2.76
C ARG A 96 -6.70 4.29 3.64
N LEU A 97 -6.00 3.18 3.40
CA LEU A 97 -6.12 1.97 4.24
C LEU A 97 -5.83 2.32 5.70
N ARG A 98 -4.74 3.05 5.96
CA ARG A 98 -4.35 3.40 7.32
C ARG A 98 -5.35 4.31 8.04
N ALA A 99 -5.96 5.23 7.30
CA ALA A 99 -7.02 6.08 7.83
C ALA A 99 -8.24 5.25 8.25
N ILE A 100 -8.66 4.29 7.42
CA ILE A 100 -9.79 3.40 7.73
C ILE A 100 -9.47 2.48 8.91
N GLU A 101 -8.26 1.90 8.97
CA GLU A 101 -7.82 1.10 10.12
C GLU A 101 -7.90 1.89 11.42
N THR A 102 -7.46 3.15 11.38
CA THR A 102 -7.50 4.04 12.55
C THR A 102 -8.93 4.34 12.98
N ALA A 103 -9.83 4.63 12.02
CA ALA A 103 -11.25 4.83 12.31
C ALA A 103 -11.91 3.57 12.89
N ALA A 104 -11.59 2.40 12.33
CA ALA A 104 -12.09 1.12 12.83
C ALA A 104 -11.60 0.81 14.25
N GLN A 105 -10.34 1.14 14.57
CA GLN A 105 -9.81 0.97 15.92
C GLN A 105 -10.53 1.89 16.91
N ARG A 106 -10.66 3.18 16.59
CA ARG A 106 -11.38 4.14 17.44
C ARG A 106 -12.80 3.70 17.74
N TYR A 107 -13.51 3.19 16.72
CA TYR A 107 -14.86 2.64 16.90
C TYR A 107 -14.88 1.45 17.87
N ARG A 108 -13.91 0.54 17.78
CA ARG A 108 -13.81 -0.59 18.73
C ARG A 108 -13.56 -0.10 20.15
N ASP A 109 -12.69 0.88 20.32
CA ASP A 109 -12.36 1.44 21.64
C ASP A 109 -13.55 2.20 22.25
N GLU A 110 -14.32 2.90 21.43
CA GLU A 110 -15.58 3.54 21.85
C GLU A 110 -16.64 2.52 22.26
N GLN A 111 -16.80 1.44 21.49
CA GLN A 111 -17.76 0.40 21.83
C GLN A 111 -17.37 -0.37 23.10
N ALA A 112 -16.08 -0.63 23.31
CA ALA A 112 -15.58 -1.24 24.55
C ALA A 112 -15.90 -0.35 25.77
N ARG A 113 -15.60 0.96 25.68
CA ARG A 113 -15.91 1.91 26.74
C ARG A 113 -17.41 2.04 27.02
N ALA A 114 -18.23 2.02 25.98
CA ALA A 114 -19.68 2.07 26.13
C ALA A 114 -20.22 0.83 26.85
N LEU A 115 -19.67 -0.35 26.55
CA LEU A 115 -20.02 -1.59 27.22
C LEU A 115 -19.62 -1.57 28.71
N GLU A 116 -18.37 -1.19 29.00
CA GLU A 116 -17.86 -1.04 30.37
C GLU A 116 -18.69 -0.05 31.19
N ALA A 117 -19.06 1.09 30.60
CA ALA A 117 -19.90 2.09 31.25
C ALA A 117 -21.32 1.56 31.54
N ALA A 118 -21.89 0.76 30.62
CA ALA A 118 -23.19 0.14 30.83
C ALA A 118 -23.16 -0.93 31.92
N GLU A 119 -22.09 -1.73 31.99
CA GLU A 119 -21.88 -2.72 33.06
C GLU A 119 -21.75 -2.04 34.42
N GLN A 120 -20.97 -0.96 34.51
CA GLN A 120 -20.82 -0.21 35.76
C GLN A 120 -22.13 0.45 36.20
N ALA A 121 -22.89 1.06 35.28
CA ALA A 121 -24.18 1.65 35.59
C ALA A 121 -25.17 0.61 36.16
N ALA A 122 -25.18 -0.61 35.61
CA ALA A 122 -26.01 -1.69 36.13
C ALA A 122 -25.61 -2.13 37.55
N ILE A 123 -24.31 -2.16 37.85
CA ILE A 123 -23.81 -2.46 39.21
C ILE A 123 -24.24 -1.36 40.19
N ASP A 124 -24.08 -0.10 39.81
CA ASP A 124 -24.41 1.06 40.63
C ASP A 124 -25.92 1.11 40.93
N ASP A 125 -26.77 0.81 39.94
CA ASP A 125 -28.22 0.72 40.11
C ASP A 125 -28.61 -0.37 41.13
N ILE A 126 -27.99 -1.55 41.04
CA ILE A 126 -28.22 -2.65 42.00
C ILE A 126 -27.76 -2.24 43.41
N ALA A 127 -26.60 -1.60 43.53
CA ALA A 127 -26.07 -1.13 44.80
C ALA A 127 -26.98 -0.07 45.43
N ALA A 128 -27.45 0.90 44.65
CA ALA A 128 -28.39 1.94 45.08
C ALA A 128 -29.72 1.34 45.54
N ALA A 129 -30.27 0.37 44.80
CA ALA A 129 -31.51 -0.33 45.17
C ALA A 129 -31.37 -1.06 46.51
N ARG A 130 -30.25 -1.76 46.73
CA ARG A 130 -29.95 -2.44 48.00
C ARG A 130 -29.83 -1.45 49.16
N PHE A 131 -29.11 -0.35 48.97
CA PHE A 131 -28.96 0.69 49.99
C PHE A 131 -30.32 1.30 50.40
N LEU A 132 -31.18 1.61 49.42
CA LEU A 132 -32.53 2.14 49.67
C LEU A 132 -33.40 1.13 50.43
N HIS A 133 -33.33 -0.15 50.09
CA HIS A 133 -34.04 -1.22 50.78
C HIS A 133 -33.61 -1.33 52.25
N ASP A 134 -32.29 -1.35 52.51
CA ASP A 134 -31.75 -1.48 53.87
C ASP A 134 -32.08 -0.27 54.73
N ARG A 135 -32.02 0.95 54.16
CA ARG A 135 -32.45 2.17 54.84
C ARG A 135 -33.92 2.10 55.26
N LYS A 136 -34.81 1.62 54.38
CA LYS A 136 -36.24 1.46 54.69
C LYS A 136 -36.43 0.45 55.83
N ARG A 137 -35.66 -0.63 55.85
CA ARG A 137 -35.72 -1.67 56.88
C ARG A 137 -35.22 -1.18 58.26
N MET A 138 -34.21 -0.31 58.29
CA MET A 138 -33.74 0.32 59.53
C MET A 138 -34.76 1.28 60.13
N MET A 139 -35.44 2.10 59.31
CA MET A 139 -36.50 2.99 59.79
C MET A 139 -37.69 2.25 60.41
N VAL A 140 -38.04 1.06 59.90
CA VAL A 140 -39.14 0.24 60.44
C VAL A 140 -38.80 -0.40 61.79
N LYS A 141 -37.52 -0.61 62.11
CA LYS A 141 -37.09 -1.19 63.40
C LYS A 141 -36.96 -0.16 64.54
N ALA A 142 -37.01 1.12 64.23
CA ALA A 142 -36.76 2.21 65.18
C ALA A 142 -38.05 2.89 65.71
N GLY A 143 -39.23 2.43 65.29
CA GLY A 143 -40.54 2.83 65.83
C GLY A 143 -41.22 1.65 66.50
#